data_AF-A0A4V3BU14-F1
#
_entry.id   AF-A0A4V3BU14-F1
#
_cell.length_a   1.000
_cell.length_b   1.000
_cell.length_c   1.000
_cell.angle_alpha   90.00
_cell.angle_beta   90.00
_cell.angle_gamma   90.00
#
_symmetry.space_group_name_H-M   'P 1'
#
loop_
_entity.id
_entity.type
_entity.pdbx_description
1 polymer ?
#
loop_
_entity_poly.entity_id
_entity_poly.type
_entity_poly.pdbx_seq_one_letter_code
_entity_poly.pdbx_strand_id
1 'polypeptide(L)'
;MINSNTYKNIKIILTHLFIGAGIFYFLVHPFTMVIYWFEFSDTPFSFPLFQQVLEERFLESFSFNMRGMGGLLTLLGGFLGIVSGLFWINLKKKNEIIGTQQRLLVRDIEELIQAGENERVEFKSSIRYDYYRKTTNRELELVIAKTIVGFMNAKGGKLIIGVDDDGNVLGLEKDYKTLKHKNMDGYERAVFRIISTQLGHEACFSNHISFYSIDEKDVCVVDIEPSNEPVYVSDEGNTTFYVRTGNATYPLSVKETVDYLKTKKLKLMQYN
;
A
#
# COMPACT_ATOMS: atom_id res chain seq x y z
N MET A 1 -38.75 -2.47 -4.96
CA MET A 1 -37.91 -1.35 -4.48
C MET A 1 -36.51 -1.51 -5.06
N ILE A 2 -36.03 -0.56 -5.85
CA ILE A 2 -34.67 -0.59 -6.41
C ILE A 2 -33.68 -0.31 -5.28
N ASN A 3 -32.66 -1.17 -5.11
CA ASN A 3 -31.60 -1.01 -4.11
C ASN A 3 -30.89 0.36 -4.30
N SER A 4 -30.55 1.05 -3.21
CA SER A 4 -29.91 2.37 -3.22
C SER A 4 -28.61 2.40 -4.03
N ASN A 5 -27.84 1.31 -4.02
CA ASN A 5 -26.64 1.15 -4.84
C ASN A 5 -26.94 1.06 -6.34
N THR A 6 -28.03 0.37 -6.71
CA THR A 6 -28.48 0.29 -8.10
C THR A 6 -28.90 1.66 -8.61
N TYR A 7 -29.63 2.44 -7.79
CA TYR A 7 -30.01 3.81 -8.13
C TYR A 7 -28.80 4.72 -8.36
N LYS A 8 -27.79 4.65 -7.48
CA LYS A 8 -26.54 5.41 -7.60
C LYS A 8 -25.77 5.07 -8.88
N ASN A 9 -25.68 3.78 -9.22
CA ASN A 9 -25.00 3.33 -10.44
C ASN A 9 -25.73 3.79 -11.70
N ILE A 10 -27.07 3.70 -11.74
CA ILE A 10 -27.88 4.21 -12.85
C ILE A 10 -27.65 5.71 -13.02
N LYS A 11 -27.62 6.48 -11.93
CA LYS A 11 -27.35 7.92 -11.98
C LYS A 11 -25.97 8.22 -12.60
N ILE A 12 -24.92 7.48 -12.21
CA ILE A 12 -23.56 7.64 -12.77
C ILE A 12 -23.56 7.37 -14.28
N ILE A 13 -24.19 6.28 -14.73
CA ILE A 13 -24.27 5.93 -16.15
C ILE A 13 -25.01 7.01 -16.94
N LEU A 14 -26.16 7.48 -16.44
CA LEU A 14 -26.92 8.55 -17.08
C LEU A 14 -26.11 9.84 -17.18
N THR A 15 -25.38 10.22 -16.13
CA THR A 15 -24.51 11.40 -16.18
C THR A 15 -23.44 11.26 -17.28
N HIS A 16 -22.75 10.12 -17.38
CA HIS A 16 -21.74 9.93 -18.42
C HIS A 16 -22.34 9.84 -19.82
N LEU A 17 -23.54 9.26 -19.96
CA LEU A 17 -24.30 9.24 -21.21
C LEU A 17 -24.57 10.67 -21.70
N PHE A 18 -25.13 11.54 -20.85
CA PHE A 18 -25.46 12.91 -21.25
C PHE A 18 -24.20 13.75 -21.52
N ILE A 19 -23.14 13.56 -20.73
CA ILE A 19 -21.85 14.23 -20.97
C ILE A 19 -21.27 13.77 -22.31
N GLY A 20 -21.21 12.47 -22.58
CA GLY A 20 -20.66 11.92 -23.82
C GLY A 20 -21.47 12.36 -25.05
N ALA A 21 -22.80 12.27 -24.97
CA ALA A 21 -23.70 12.75 -26.03
C ALA A 21 -23.52 14.26 -26.28
N GLY A 22 -23.42 15.06 -25.21
CA GLY A 22 -23.22 16.50 -25.30
C GLY A 22 -21.86 16.88 -25.90
N ILE A 23 -20.76 16.25 -25.47
CA ILE A 23 -19.43 16.48 -26.03
C ILE A 23 -19.42 16.19 -27.53
N PHE A 24 -19.99 15.07 -27.95
CA PHE A 24 -19.99 14.70 -29.37
C PHE A 24 -20.86 15.62 -30.22
N TYR A 25 -22.01 16.05 -29.69
CA TYR A 25 -22.91 16.95 -30.41
C TYR A 25 -22.39 18.39 -30.47
N PHE A 26 -21.93 18.96 -29.34
CA PHE A 26 -21.58 20.37 -29.26
C PHE A 26 -20.12 20.68 -29.58
N LEU A 27 -19.20 19.70 -29.50
CA LEU A 27 -17.78 19.91 -29.76
C LEU A 27 -17.29 19.12 -30.97
N VAL A 28 -17.47 17.79 -30.95
CA VAL A 28 -16.92 16.93 -32.00
C VAL A 28 -17.60 17.20 -33.33
N HIS A 29 -18.92 17.36 -33.37
CA HIS A 29 -19.65 17.57 -34.61
C HIS A 29 -19.24 18.86 -35.37
N PRO A 30 -19.25 20.07 -34.76
CA PRO A 30 -18.73 21.27 -35.43
C PRO A 30 -17.28 21.09 -35.91
N PHE A 31 -16.43 20.46 -35.09
CA PHE A 31 -15.04 20.23 -35.44
C PHE A 31 -14.88 19.30 -36.65
N THR A 32 -15.67 18.22 -36.72
CA THR A 32 -15.66 17.31 -37.88
C THR A 32 -16.10 17.98 -39.17
N MET A 33 -17.02 18.94 -39.11
CA MET A 33 -17.42 19.72 -40.29
C MET A 33 -16.28 20.57 -40.86
N VAL A 34 -15.44 21.13 -39.99
CA VAL A 34 -14.23 21.86 -40.41
C VAL A 34 -13.23 20.91 -41.07
N ILE A 35 -13.01 19.74 -40.49
CA ILE A 35 -12.12 18.72 -41.08
C ILE A 35 -12.60 18.33 -42.48
N TYR A 36 -13.89 18.00 -42.63
CA TYR A 36 -14.45 17.67 -43.94
C TYR A 36 -14.32 18.82 -44.93
N TRP A 37 -14.52 20.07 -44.51
CA TRP A 37 -14.33 21.22 -45.39
C TRP A 37 -12.89 21.32 -45.91
N PHE A 38 -11.88 21.08 -45.06
CA PHE A 38 -10.47 21.06 -45.51
C PHE A 38 -10.21 19.90 -46.48
N GLU A 39 -10.74 18.72 -46.18
CA GLU A 39 -10.57 17.52 -47.02
C GLU A 39 -11.17 17.71 -48.43
N PHE A 40 -12.34 18.36 -48.54
CA PHE A 40 -13.00 18.58 -49.84
C PHE A 40 -12.59 19.87 -50.56
N SER A 41 -11.90 20.79 -49.90
CA SER A 41 -11.47 22.07 -50.53
C SER A 41 -10.06 22.01 -51.11
N ASP A 42 -9.31 20.93 -50.88
CA ASP A 42 -7.90 20.78 -51.28
C ASP A 42 -7.01 21.97 -50.84
N THR A 43 -7.40 22.68 -49.78
CA THR A 43 -6.66 23.83 -49.26
C THR A 43 -5.63 23.38 -48.23
N PRO A 44 -4.39 23.92 -48.27
CA PRO A 44 -3.40 23.61 -47.25
C PRO A 44 -3.86 24.15 -45.89
N PHE A 45 -3.67 23.33 -44.86
CA PHE A 45 -4.01 23.72 -43.49
C PHE A 45 -3.23 24.96 -43.05
N SER A 46 -3.93 25.94 -42.48
CA SER A 46 -3.33 27.01 -41.67
C SER A 46 -4.22 27.32 -40.48
N PHE A 47 -3.62 27.63 -39.33
CA PHE A 47 -4.37 27.90 -38.11
C PHE A 47 -5.37 29.08 -38.23
N PRO A 48 -5.02 30.21 -38.87
CA PRO A 48 -5.98 31.31 -39.07
C PRO A 48 -7.18 30.89 -39.94
N LEU A 49 -6.93 30.13 -41.01
CA LEU A 49 -7.99 29.62 -41.88
C LEU A 49 -8.88 28.62 -41.13
N PHE A 50 -8.28 27.75 -40.30
CA PHE A 50 -9.02 26.81 -39.47
C PHE A 50 -10.00 27.54 -38.53
N GLN A 51 -9.53 28.60 -37.86
CA GLN A 51 -10.37 29.38 -36.96
C GLN A 51 -11.52 30.05 -37.73
N GLN A 52 -11.24 30.65 -38.89
CA GLN A 52 -12.26 31.27 -39.73
C GLN A 52 -13.34 30.25 -40.15
N VAL A 53 -12.92 29.10 -40.67
CA VAL A 53 -13.85 28.05 -41.13
C VAL A 53 -14.64 27.49 -39.94
N LEU A 54 -14.02 27.34 -38.77
CA LEU A 54 -14.72 26.93 -37.57
C LEU A 54 -15.83 27.93 -37.20
N GLU A 55 -15.53 29.24 -37.17
CA GLU A 55 -16.51 30.27 -36.86
C GLU A 55 -17.67 30.29 -37.86
N GLU A 56 -17.37 30.20 -39.16
CA GLU A 56 -18.38 30.17 -40.23
C GLU A 56 -19.27 28.91 -40.16
N ARG A 57 -18.69 27.73 -39.92
CA ARG A 57 -19.40 26.44 -39.95
C ARG A 57 -20.01 26.04 -38.61
N PHE A 58 -19.66 26.70 -37.51
CA PHE A 58 -20.09 26.30 -36.17
C PHE A 58 -21.62 26.24 -36.05
N LEU A 59 -22.32 27.32 -36.39
CA LEU A 59 -23.78 27.36 -36.30
C LEU A 59 -24.46 26.50 -37.37
N GLU A 60 -23.85 26.38 -38.56
CA GLU A 60 -24.35 25.52 -39.63
C GLU A 60 -24.36 24.04 -39.23
N SER A 61 -23.43 23.62 -38.37
CA SER A 61 -23.39 22.26 -37.83
C SER A 61 -24.64 21.91 -37.01
N PHE A 62 -25.37 22.89 -36.48
CA PHE A 62 -26.63 22.65 -35.75
C PHE A 62 -27.89 22.81 -36.61
N SER A 63 -27.72 23.04 -37.92
CA SER A 63 -28.83 23.20 -38.85
C SER A 63 -29.60 21.89 -39.10
N PHE A 64 -30.83 22.01 -39.58
CA PHE A 64 -31.68 20.86 -39.89
C PHE A 64 -31.09 19.93 -40.95
N ASN A 65 -30.27 20.46 -41.86
CA ASN A 65 -29.59 19.66 -42.89
C ASN A 65 -28.55 18.70 -42.28
N MET A 66 -27.95 19.09 -41.14
CA MET A 66 -26.90 18.33 -40.45
C MET A 66 -27.45 17.40 -39.36
N ARG A 67 -28.79 17.30 -39.21
CA ARG A 67 -29.43 16.49 -38.16
C ARG A 67 -29.06 14.99 -38.21
N GLY A 68 -28.78 14.46 -39.40
CA GLY A 68 -28.38 13.07 -39.58
C GLY A 68 -27.01 12.78 -38.96
N MET A 69 -26.00 13.56 -39.34
CA MET A 69 -24.65 13.44 -38.83
C MET A 69 -24.57 13.81 -37.34
N GLY A 70 -25.21 14.90 -36.93
CA GLY A 70 -25.31 15.28 -35.51
C GLY A 70 -25.96 14.19 -34.67
N GLY A 71 -27.02 13.55 -35.18
CA GLY A 71 -27.68 12.41 -34.52
C GLY A 71 -26.75 11.19 -34.37
N LEU A 72 -26.02 10.81 -35.42
CA LEU A 72 -25.05 9.70 -35.39
C LEU A 72 -23.94 9.94 -34.37
N LEU A 73 -23.34 11.13 -34.37
CA LEU A 73 -22.29 11.48 -33.40
C LEU A 73 -22.84 11.55 -31.98
N THR A 74 -24.06 12.04 -31.78
CA THR A 74 -24.72 12.03 -30.46
C THR A 74 -24.91 10.61 -29.94
N LEU A 75 -25.36 9.68 -30.79
CA LEU A 75 -25.51 8.26 -30.43
C LEU A 75 -24.16 7.62 -30.11
N LEU A 76 -23.13 7.91 -30.91
CA LEU A 76 -21.77 7.43 -30.65
C LEU A 76 -21.23 7.97 -29.31
N GLY A 77 -21.41 9.26 -29.05
CA GLY A 77 -21.02 9.90 -27.78
C GLY A 77 -21.80 9.34 -26.60
N GLY A 78 -23.10 9.07 -26.75
CA GLY A 78 -23.92 8.42 -25.74
C GLY A 78 -23.45 7.00 -25.43
N PHE A 79 -23.11 6.22 -26.47
CA PHE A 79 -22.56 4.87 -26.33
C PHE A 79 -21.21 4.89 -25.59
N LEU A 80 -20.27 5.74 -26.02
CA LEU A 80 -18.97 5.91 -25.35
C LEU A 80 -19.15 6.43 -23.91
N GLY A 81 -20.14 7.29 -23.68
CA GLY A 81 -20.54 7.76 -22.36
C GLY A 81 -21.00 6.62 -21.46
N ILE A 82 -21.85 5.71 -21.94
CA ILE A 82 -22.27 4.52 -21.18
C ILE A 82 -21.05 3.64 -20.84
N VAL A 83 -20.18 3.36 -21.81
CA VAL A 83 -18.95 2.57 -21.60
C VAL A 83 -18.06 3.23 -20.53
N SER A 84 -17.86 4.54 -20.61
CA SER A 84 -17.13 5.33 -19.63
C SER A 84 -17.77 5.27 -18.23
N GLY A 85 -19.09 5.41 -18.14
CA GLY A 85 -19.83 5.31 -16.88
C GLY A 85 -19.71 3.92 -16.23
N LEU A 86 -19.79 2.85 -17.02
CA LEU A 86 -19.55 1.48 -16.53
C LEU A 86 -18.12 1.31 -16.03
N PHE A 87 -17.14 1.83 -16.75
CA PHE A 87 -15.74 1.81 -16.32
C PHE A 87 -15.55 2.57 -14.99
N TRP A 88 -16.14 3.75 -14.85
CA TRP A 88 -16.09 4.55 -13.62
C TRP A 88 -16.68 3.83 -12.41
N ILE A 89 -17.81 3.13 -12.58
CA ILE A 89 -18.41 2.32 -11.52
C ILE A 89 -17.44 1.22 -11.06
N ASN A 90 -16.80 0.54 -11.99
CA ASN A 90 -15.83 -0.51 -11.67
C ASN A 90 -14.62 0.03 -10.91
N LEU A 91 -14.09 1.20 -11.31
CA LEU A 91 -13.01 1.86 -10.59
C LEU A 91 -13.42 2.23 -9.16
N LYS A 92 -14.60 2.82 -8.99
CA LYS A 92 -15.10 3.21 -7.66
C LYS A 92 -15.28 2.00 -6.74
N LYS A 93 -15.84 0.91 -7.25
CA LYS A 93 -16.02 -0.33 -6.49
C LYS A 93 -14.67 -0.91 -6.04
N LYS A 94 -13.66 -0.91 -6.90
CA LYS A 94 -12.29 -1.34 -6.54
C LYS A 94 -11.71 -0.48 -5.41
N ASN A 95 -11.83 0.84 -5.52
CA ASN A 95 -11.32 1.75 -4.48
C ASN A 95 -12.04 1.57 -3.14
N GLU A 96 -13.36 1.34 -3.14
CA GLU A 96 -14.13 1.04 -1.92
C GLU A 96 -13.70 -0.28 -1.26
N ILE A 97 -13.40 -1.31 -2.07
CA ILE A 97 -12.90 -2.60 -1.57
C ILE A 97 -11.50 -2.42 -0.94
N ILE A 98 -10.58 -1.73 -1.62
CA ILE A 98 -9.23 -1.45 -1.10
C ILE A 98 -9.30 -0.71 0.23
N GLY A 99 -10.12 0.35 0.31
CA GLY A 99 -10.30 1.09 1.56
C GLY A 99 -10.92 0.25 2.68
N THR A 100 -11.79 -0.70 2.35
CA THR A 100 -12.36 -1.63 3.34
C THR A 100 -11.32 -2.63 3.83
N GLN A 101 -10.52 -3.19 2.93
CA GLN A 101 -9.42 -4.10 3.29
C GLN A 101 -8.39 -3.41 4.19
N GLN A 102 -8.01 -2.17 3.86
CA GLN A 102 -7.09 -1.40 4.68
C GLN A 102 -7.63 -1.15 6.09
N ARG A 103 -8.92 -0.81 6.22
CA ARG A 103 -9.56 -0.66 7.55
C ARG A 103 -9.60 -1.96 8.35
N LEU A 104 -9.84 -3.09 7.68
CA LEU A 104 -9.82 -4.40 8.34
C LEU A 104 -8.42 -4.72 8.87
N LEU A 105 -7.38 -4.51 8.06
CA LEU A 105 -6.00 -4.73 8.49
C LEU A 105 -5.62 -3.85 9.69
N VAL A 106 -5.99 -2.56 9.66
CA VAL A 106 -5.76 -1.64 10.80
C VAL A 106 -6.45 -2.16 12.05
N ARG A 107 -7.73 -2.56 11.94
CA ARG A 107 -8.48 -3.13 13.07
C ARG A 107 -7.83 -4.40 13.60
N ASP A 108 -7.35 -5.28 12.73
CA ASP A 108 -6.66 -6.51 13.15
C ASP A 108 -5.38 -6.18 13.94
N ILE A 109 -4.64 -5.13 13.56
CA ILE A 109 -3.47 -4.65 14.35
C ILE A 109 -3.92 -4.04 15.69
N GLU A 110 -4.98 -3.25 15.72
CA GLU A 110 -5.54 -2.71 16.97
C GLU A 110 -5.98 -3.83 17.93
N GLU A 111 -6.62 -4.88 17.40
CA GLU A 111 -7.01 -6.07 18.18
C GLU A 111 -5.78 -6.81 18.73
N LEU A 112 -4.69 -6.92 17.95
CA LEU A 112 -3.42 -7.48 18.44
C LEU A 112 -2.78 -6.63 19.54
N ILE A 113 -2.83 -5.30 19.41
CA ILE A 113 -2.32 -4.38 20.45
C ILE A 113 -3.14 -4.54 21.73
N GLN A 114 -4.47 -4.58 21.63
CA GLN A 114 -5.37 -4.77 22.77
C GLN A 114 -5.21 -6.14 23.45
N ALA A 115 -4.90 -7.19 22.68
CA ALA A 115 -4.64 -8.53 23.21
C ALA A 115 -3.31 -8.61 23.98
N GLY A 116 -2.40 -7.65 23.78
CA GLY A 116 -1.13 -7.56 24.47
C GLY A 116 -0.03 -8.48 23.94
N GLU A 117 1.17 -8.34 24.51
CA GLU A 117 2.31 -9.16 24.17
C GLU A 117 2.10 -10.63 24.53
N ASN A 118 2.56 -11.53 23.66
CA ASN A 118 2.41 -12.98 23.84
C ASN A 118 3.53 -13.74 23.10
N GLU A 119 3.41 -15.07 22.99
CA GLU A 119 4.44 -15.88 22.32
C GLU A 119 4.69 -15.55 20.85
N ARG A 120 3.75 -14.87 20.18
CA ARG A 120 3.83 -14.50 18.76
C ARG A 120 3.73 -13.01 18.50
N VAL A 121 3.61 -12.17 19.54
CA VAL A 121 3.48 -10.71 19.41
C VAL A 121 4.40 -10.04 20.43
N GLU A 122 5.21 -9.09 19.97
CA GLU A 122 6.07 -8.25 20.79
C GLU A 122 5.88 -6.79 20.40
N PHE A 123 5.86 -5.89 21.38
CA PHE A 123 5.81 -4.45 21.21
C PHE A 123 7.17 -3.82 21.48
N LYS A 124 7.50 -2.81 20.67
CA LYS A 124 8.67 -1.95 20.92
C LYS A 124 8.31 -0.51 20.62
N SER A 125 8.67 0.39 21.53
CA SER A 125 8.36 1.81 21.36
C SER A 125 9.06 2.44 20.16
N SER A 126 10.25 1.94 19.79
CA SER A 126 11.11 2.55 18.78
C SER A 126 12.25 1.61 18.38
N ILE A 127 12.85 1.83 17.21
CA ILE A 127 14.05 1.09 16.78
C ILE A 127 15.35 1.67 17.31
N ARG A 128 15.39 2.98 17.61
CA ARG A 128 16.63 3.67 17.99
C ARG A 128 16.47 4.93 18.81
N TYR A 129 15.29 5.54 18.88
CA TYR A 129 15.01 6.65 19.80
C TYR A 129 14.70 6.17 21.22
N ASP A 130 15.50 6.59 22.18
CA ASP A 130 15.28 6.35 23.61
C ASP A 130 14.41 7.47 24.18
N TYR A 131 13.20 7.13 24.62
CA TYR A 131 12.23 8.09 25.14
C TYR A 131 12.62 8.68 26.51
N TYR A 132 13.42 7.95 27.30
CA TYR A 132 13.89 8.42 28.60
C TYR A 132 15.09 9.36 28.43
N ARG A 133 16.11 8.93 27.67
CA ARG A 133 17.32 9.71 27.40
C ARG A 133 17.12 10.81 26.36
N LYS A 134 15.99 10.79 25.63
CA LYS A 134 15.62 11.72 24.55
C LYS A 134 16.67 11.81 23.44
N THR A 135 17.39 10.73 23.18
CA THR A 135 18.48 10.65 22.19
C THR A 135 18.49 9.31 21.47
N THR A 136 19.31 9.16 20.44
CA THR A 136 19.51 7.88 19.76
C THR A 136 20.29 6.90 20.63
N ASN A 137 19.82 5.66 20.74
CA ASN A 137 20.47 4.57 21.43
C ASN A 137 20.65 3.37 20.48
N ARG A 138 21.91 2.99 20.22
CA ARG A 138 22.25 1.83 19.38
C ARG A 138 21.87 0.50 20.03
N GLU A 139 21.77 0.44 21.35
CA GLU A 139 21.33 -0.77 22.06
C GLU A 139 19.89 -1.14 21.70
N LEU A 140 19.03 -0.17 21.39
CA LEU A 140 17.66 -0.44 20.92
C LEU A 140 17.67 -1.16 19.57
N GLU A 141 18.57 -0.78 18.66
CA GLU A 141 18.71 -1.47 17.37
C GLU A 141 19.08 -2.95 17.59
N LEU A 142 19.93 -3.24 18.59
CA LEU A 142 20.28 -4.61 18.97
C LEU A 142 19.10 -5.35 19.62
N VAL A 143 18.26 -4.68 20.41
CA VAL A 143 17.03 -5.26 20.96
C VAL A 143 16.07 -5.68 19.84
N ILE A 144 15.92 -4.87 18.80
CA ILE A 144 15.13 -5.23 17.60
C ILE A 144 15.72 -6.49 16.94
N ALA A 145 17.03 -6.53 16.71
CA ALA A 145 17.70 -7.70 16.13
C ALA A 145 17.48 -8.98 16.96
N LYS A 146 17.67 -8.90 18.29
CA LYS A 146 17.43 -10.02 19.21
C LYS A 146 15.99 -10.53 19.15
N THR A 147 15.03 -9.62 19.10
CA THR A 147 13.61 -9.95 19.01
C THR A 147 13.30 -10.70 17.72
N ILE A 148 13.80 -10.21 16.58
CA ILE A 148 13.61 -10.86 15.28
C ILE A 148 14.21 -12.27 15.29
N VAL A 149 15.45 -12.44 15.76
CA VAL A 149 16.08 -13.77 15.87
C VAL A 149 15.29 -14.69 16.80
N GLY A 150 14.82 -14.18 17.93
CA GLY A 150 14.01 -14.94 18.87
C GLY A 150 12.76 -15.54 18.21
N PHE A 151 12.07 -14.75 17.39
CA PHE A 151 10.92 -15.22 16.60
C PHE A 151 11.32 -16.19 15.49
N MET A 152 12.36 -15.87 14.71
CA MET A 152 12.85 -16.74 13.62
C MET A 152 13.25 -18.13 14.13
N ASN A 153 13.90 -18.21 15.29
CA ASN A 153 14.31 -19.49 15.86
C ASN A 153 13.16 -20.27 16.54
N ALA A 154 12.06 -19.59 16.85
CA ALA A 154 10.84 -20.15 17.44
C ALA A 154 9.78 -20.44 16.36
N LYS A 155 8.54 -19.97 16.56
CA LYS A 155 7.38 -20.23 15.68
C LYS A 155 7.09 -19.06 14.71
N GLY A 156 7.99 -18.09 14.60
CA GLY A 156 7.71 -16.79 13.98
C GLY A 156 6.75 -15.93 14.81
N GLY A 157 6.39 -14.76 14.31
CA GLY A 157 5.54 -13.81 15.04
C GLY A 157 5.52 -12.43 14.41
N LYS A 158 4.93 -11.47 15.14
CA LYS A 158 4.83 -10.07 14.75
C LYS A 158 5.54 -9.20 15.76
N LEU A 159 6.45 -8.38 15.28
CA LEU A 159 7.05 -7.29 16.05
C LEU A 159 6.35 -5.99 15.65
N ILE A 160 5.64 -5.37 16.58
CA ILE A 160 4.92 -4.11 16.38
C ILE A 160 5.74 -2.98 17.00
N ILE A 161 6.12 -2.00 16.18
CA ILE A 161 7.04 -0.93 16.55
C ILE A 161 6.32 0.42 16.47
N GLY A 162 6.55 1.27 17.47
CA GLY A 162 5.79 2.51 17.69
C GLY A 162 4.69 2.35 18.73
N VAL A 163 4.75 1.28 19.54
CA VAL A 163 3.80 0.95 20.62
C VAL A 163 4.62 0.65 21.88
N ASP A 164 4.21 1.17 23.03
CA ASP A 164 4.87 0.84 24.31
C ASP A 164 4.37 -0.47 24.93
N ASP A 165 5.01 -0.88 26.02
CA ASP A 165 4.71 -2.15 26.70
C ASP A 165 3.28 -2.20 27.28
N ASP A 166 2.64 -1.04 27.47
CA ASP A 166 1.25 -0.91 27.94
C ASP A 166 0.24 -0.89 26.76
N GLY A 167 0.72 -0.98 25.51
CA GLY A 167 -0.11 -0.95 24.31
C GLY A 167 -0.47 0.46 23.82
N ASN A 168 0.14 1.52 24.37
CA ASN A 168 -0.12 2.88 23.89
C ASN A 168 0.62 3.12 22.57
N VAL A 169 -0.09 3.67 21.58
CA VAL A 169 0.49 4.04 20.28
C VAL A 169 1.28 5.33 20.43
N LEU A 170 2.61 5.22 20.32
CA LEU A 170 3.56 6.35 20.37
C LEU A 170 3.85 6.93 18.98
N GLY A 171 3.89 6.06 17.98
CA GLY A 171 4.23 6.39 16.60
C GLY A 171 5.73 6.41 16.29
N LEU A 172 6.07 6.51 15.00
CA LEU A 172 7.46 6.44 14.50
C LEU A 172 8.13 7.80 14.25
N GLU A 173 7.42 8.91 14.48
CA GLU A 173 7.87 10.27 14.17
C GLU A 173 9.22 10.63 14.83
N LYS A 174 9.48 10.11 16.03
CA LYS A 174 10.75 10.31 16.74
C LYS A 174 11.89 9.58 16.04
N ASP A 175 11.68 8.34 15.60
CA ASP A 175 12.68 7.58 14.85
C ASP A 175 12.96 8.25 13.51
N TYR A 176 11.92 8.67 12.76
CA TYR A 176 12.05 9.34 11.46
C TYR A 176 13.01 10.53 11.53
N LYS A 177 12.91 11.35 12.58
CA LYS A 177 13.78 12.53 12.76
C LYS A 177 15.26 12.20 12.90
N THR A 178 15.61 10.99 13.33
CA THR A 178 17.00 10.54 13.51
C THR A 178 17.64 10.00 12.23
N LEU A 179 16.86 9.80 11.17
CA LEU A 179 17.28 9.17 9.93
C LEU A 179 17.69 10.21 8.88
N LYS A 180 18.51 9.78 7.91
CA LYS A 180 18.88 10.60 6.76
C LYS A 180 17.67 10.97 5.92
N HIS A 181 16.83 9.98 5.61
CA HIS A 181 15.52 10.17 5.00
C HIS A 181 14.47 10.09 6.12
N LYS A 182 13.86 11.23 6.43
CA LYS A 182 12.97 11.39 7.59
C LYS A 182 11.54 10.99 7.24
N ASN A 183 11.36 9.78 6.73
CA ASN A 183 10.09 9.26 6.24
C ASN A 183 10.05 7.73 6.37
N MET A 184 8.90 7.15 5.98
CA MET A 184 8.63 5.71 6.00
C MET A 184 9.69 4.88 5.24
N ASP A 185 10.07 5.29 4.02
CA ASP A 185 11.10 4.60 3.22
C ASP A 185 12.47 4.58 3.94
N GLY A 186 12.87 5.71 4.51
CA GLY A 186 14.10 5.81 5.30
C GLY A 186 14.10 4.89 6.51
N TYR A 187 12.94 4.72 7.14
CA TYR A 187 12.75 3.85 8.29
C TYR A 187 12.78 2.37 7.91
N GLU A 188 12.06 1.97 6.87
CA GLU A 188 12.08 0.59 6.36
C GLU A 188 13.51 0.15 6.05
N ARG A 189 14.27 1.01 5.36
CA ARG A 189 15.70 0.77 5.09
C ARG A 189 16.54 0.68 6.36
N ALA A 190 16.18 1.41 7.41
CA ALA A 190 16.87 1.32 8.70
C ALA A 190 16.60 -0.03 9.39
N VAL A 191 15.36 -0.53 9.35
CA VAL A 191 15.01 -1.86 9.88
C VAL A 191 15.75 -2.95 9.11
N PHE A 192 15.73 -2.94 7.78
CA PHE A 192 16.47 -3.92 6.98
C PHE A 192 17.99 -3.82 7.17
N ARG A 193 18.53 -2.62 7.43
CA ARG A 193 19.94 -2.47 7.81
C ARG A 193 20.24 -3.18 9.13
N ILE A 194 19.38 -3.04 10.14
CA ILE A 194 19.53 -3.74 11.43
C ILE A 194 19.53 -5.25 11.20
N ILE A 195 18.56 -5.76 10.44
CA ILE A 195 18.45 -7.19 10.10
C ILE A 195 19.72 -7.65 9.37
N SER A 196 20.07 -7.04 8.25
CA SER A 196 21.21 -7.49 7.44
C SER A 196 22.56 -7.39 8.14
N THR A 197 22.75 -6.37 9.00
CA THR A 197 24.02 -6.18 9.73
C THR A 197 24.16 -7.19 10.86
N GLN A 198 23.09 -7.45 11.62
CA GLN A 198 23.16 -8.27 12.83
C GLN A 198 22.84 -9.75 12.59
N LEU A 199 22.01 -10.07 11.59
CA LEU A 199 21.53 -11.44 11.30
C LEU A 199 22.07 -11.99 9.97
N GLY A 200 22.62 -11.14 9.11
CA GLY A 200 23.02 -11.48 7.75
C GLY A 200 21.90 -11.21 6.72
N HIS A 201 22.29 -11.15 5.45
CA HIS A 201 21.40 -10.72 4.37
C HIS A 201 20.27 -11.72 4.09
N GLU A 202 20.52 -13.01 4.28
CA GLU A 202 19.54 -14.10 4.13
C GLU A 202 18.29 -13.86 4.99
N ALA A 203 18.46 -13.30 6.20
CA ALA A 203 17.35 -13.03 7.11
C ALA A 203 16.35 -12.00 6.54
N CYS A 204 16.77 -11.12 5.63
CA CYS A 204 15.86 -10.13 5.03
C CYS A 204 14.71 -10.77 4.23
N PHE A 205 14.91 -11.97 3.66
CA PHE A 205 13.89 -12.63 2.83
C PHE A 205 12.71 -13.20 3.64
N SER A 206 12.91 -13.44 4.94
CA SER A 206 11.91 -14.02 5.84
C SER A 206 11.21 -12.99 6.73
N ASN A 207 11.44 -11.70 6.48
CA ASN A 207 10.90 -10.60 7.27
C ASN A 207 10.17 -9.61 6.37
N HIS A 208 8.86 -9.49 6.56
CA HIS A 208 8.00 -8.61 5.77
C HIS A 208 7.63 -7.39 6.61
N ILE A 209 7.89 -6.19 6.09
CA ILE A 209 7.58 -4.93 6.78
C ILE A 209 6.31 -4.32 6.20
N SER A 210 5.41 -3.90 7.08
CA SER A 210 4.19 -3.18 6.72
C SER A 210 3.97 -2.02 7.67
N PHE A 211 3.31 -0.97 7.19
CA PHE A 211 3.03 0.23 7.97
C PHE A 211 1.52 0.46 8.06
N TYR A 212 1.07 0.84 9.24
CA TYR A 212 -0.32 1.14 9.53
C TYR A 212 -0.42 2.49 10.23
N SER A 213 -1.46 3.27 9.93
CA SER A 213 -1.74 4.52 10.63
C SER A 213 -2.87 4.27 11.63
N ILE A 214 -2.55 4.37 12.91
CA ILE A 214 -3.47 4.21 14.05
C ILE A 214 -3.48 5.53 14.81
N ASP A 215 -4.64 6.15 15.01
CA ASP A 215 -4.77 7.48 15.63
C ASP A 215 -3.81 8.53 15.03
N GLU A 216 -3.72 8.57 13.69
CA GLU A 216 -2.82 9.46 12.92
C GLU A 216 -1.32 9.27 13.21
N LYS A 217 -0.95 8.17 13.87
CA LYS A 217 0.44 7.79 14.15
C LYS A 217 0.80 6.56 13.36
N ASP A 218 1.94 6.63 12.69
CA ASP A 218 2.47 5.49 11.95
C ASP A 218 3.02 4.45 12.93
N VAL A 219 2.67 3.19 12.69
CA VAL A 219 3.14 1.98 13.38
C VAL A 219 3.74 1.05 12.35
N CYS A 220 4.89 0.45 12.67
CA CYS A 220 5.56 -0.53 11.82
C CYS A 220 5.27 -1.93 12.36
N VAL A 221 4.89 -2.85 11.47
CA VAL A 221 4.72 -4.27 11.80
C VAL A 221 5.69 -5.07 10.97
N VAL A 222 6.59 -5.79 11.64
CA VAL A 222 7.48 -6.77 11.02
C VAL A 222 6.85 -8.15 11.21
N ASP A 223 6.41 -8.77 10.12
CA ASP A 223 5.95 -10.16 10.09
C ASP A 223 7.15 -11.07 9.88
N ILE A 224 7.42 -11.90 10.88
CA ILE A 224 8.67 -12.67 11.02
C ILE A 224 8.33 -14.14 10.84
N GLU A 225 8.85 -14.74 9.77
CA GLU A 225 8.66 -16.17 9.50
C GLU A 225 9.63 -17.03 10.34
N PRO A 226 9.20 -18.22 10.79
CA PRO A 226 10.12 -19.17 11.42
C PRO A 226 11.17 -19.63 10.40
N SER A 227 12.43 -19.60 10.81
CA SER A 227 13.54 -20.11 10.01
C SER A 227 13.69 -21.62 10.18
N ASN A 228 13.98 -22.30 9.06
CA ASN A 228 14.35 -23.71 9.03
C ASN A 228 15.76 -23.94 9.57
N GLU A 229 16.66 -22.96 9.36
CA GLU A 229 18.04 -22.98 9.83
C GLU A 229 18.23 -22.10 11.08
N PRO A 230 19.20 -22.40 11.96
CA PRO A 230 19.46 -21.58 13.13
C PRO A 230 19.98 -20.19 12.74
N VAL A 231 19.33 -19.15 13.26
CA VAL A 231 19.72 -17.74 13.06
C VAL A 231 20.42 -17.24 14.32
N TYR A 232 21.46 -16.44 14.15
CA TYR A 232 22.23 -15.87 15.26
C TYR A 232 22.28 -14.36 15.16
N VAL A 233 22.39 -13.68 16.30
CA VAL A 233 22.74 -12.26 16.34
C VAL A 233 24.25 -12.16 16.45
N SER A 234 24.86 -11.39 15.56
CA SER A 234 26.27 -11.00 15.62
C SER A 234 26.38 -9.58 16.17
N ASP A 235 27.17 -9.40 17.22
CA ASP A 235 27.41 -8.10 17.83
C ASP A 235 28.83 -8.03 18.42
N GLU A 236 29.60 -7.03 18.02
CA GLU A 236 30.99 -6.79 18.48
C GLU A 236 31.90 -8.05 18.48
N GLY A 237 31.75 -8.90 17.47
CA GLY A 237 32.53 -10.14 17.32
C GLY A 237 32.00 -11.34 18.10
N ASN A 238 30.93 -11.18 18.87
CA ASN A 238 30.21 -12.27 19.52
C ASN A 238 29.00 -12.70 18.70
N THR A 239 28.80 -14.00 18.59
CA THR A 239 27.62 -14.59 17.95
C THR A 239 26.79 -15.31 19.01
N THR A 240 25.53 -14.88 19.17
CA THR A 240 24.64 -15.42 20.22
C THR A 240 23.36 -15.95 19.61
N PHE A 241 22.96 -17.16 20.05
CA PHE A 241 21.69 -17.76 19.68
C PHE A 241 20.60 -17.28 20.64
N TYR A 242 19.53 -16.73 20.10
CA TYR A 242 18.35 -16.31 20.87
C TYR A 242 17.14 -17.13 20.46
N VAL A 243 16.30 -17.47 21.43
CA VAL A 243 15.01 -18.12 21.18
C VAL A 243 13.93 -17.44 21.99
N ARG A 244 12.74 -17.27 21.39
CA ARG A 244 11.56 -16.81 22.12
C ARG A 244 10.88 -17.97 22.85
N THR A 245 10.66 -17.79 24.14
CA THR A 245 9.96 -18.73 25.02
C THR A 245 8.93 -17.96 25.84
N GLY A 246 7.64 -18.18 25.57
CA GLY A 246 6.59 -17.33 26.13
C GLY A 246 6.70 -15.90 25.60
N ASN A 247 6.58 -14.89 26.46
CA ASN A 247 6.67 -13.48 26.08
C ASN A 247 8.10 -12.91 26.12
N ALA A 248 9.13 -13.74 26.28
CA ALA A 248 10.50 -13.27 26.44
C ALA A 248 11.48 -13.98 25.50
N THR A 249 12.54 -13.26 25.16
CA THR A 249 13.63 -13.74 24.29
C THR A 249 14.87 -14.01 25.13
N TYR A 250 15.33 -15.27 25.14
CA TYR A 250 16.45 -15.71 25.96
C TYR A 250 17.67 -16.07 25.11
N PRO A 251 18.89 -15.67 25.53
CA PRO A 251 20.11 -16.23 24.97
C PRO A 251 20.27 -17.67 25.44
N LEU A 252 20.69 -18.56 24.55
CA LEU A 252 21.06 -19.93 24.90
C LEU A 252 22.59 -20.07 24.91
N SER A 253 23.11 -20.83 25.88
CA SER A 253 24.48 -21.34 25.83
C SER A 253 24.67 -22.30 24.66
N VAL A 254 25.93 -22.61 24.34
CA VAL A 254 26.27 -23.58 23.28
C VAL A 254 25.58 -24.94 23.53
N LYS A 255 25.60 -25.42 24.79
CA LYS A 255 24.98 -26.69 25.16
C LYS A 255 23.47 -26.65 24.94
N GLU A 256 22.79 -25.62 25.45
CA GLU A 256 21.34 -25.45 25.30
C GLU A 256 20.93 -25.30 23.83
N THR A 257 21.74 -24.59 23.04
CA THR A 257 21.51 -24.42 21.59
C THR A 257 21.55 -25.77 20.88
N VAL A 258 22.58 -26.59 21.13
CA VAL A 258 22.71 -27.93 20.53
C VAL A 258 21.52 -28.82 20.91
N ASP A 259 21.11 -28.80 22.18
CA ASP A 259 19.98 -29.59 22.67
C ASP A 259 18.64 -29.11 22.08
N TYR A 260 18.46 -27.80 21.96
CA TYR A 260 17.29 -27.18 21.31
C TYR A 260 17.18 -27.59 19.83
N LEU A 261 18.27 -27.46 19.06
CA LEU A 261 18.27 -27.77 17.63
C LEU A 261 18.01 -29.25 17.35
N LYS A 262 18.56 -30.16 18.17
CA LYS A 262 18.24 -31.60 18.08
C LYS A 262 16.75 -31.84 18.28
N THR A 263 16.16 -31.23 19.30
CA THR A 263 14.72 -31.36 19.61
C THR A 263 13.85 -30.80 18.48
N LYS A 264 14.20 -29.63 17.94
CA LYS A 264 13.50 -29.00 16.81
C LYS A 264 13.54 -29.89 15.56
N LYS A 265 14.71 -30.44 15.23
CA LYS A 265 14.90 -31.34 14.08
C LYS A 265 14.07 -32.62 14.21
N LEU A 266 14.05 -33.23 15.41
CA LEU A 266 13.23 -34.41 15.68
C LEU A 266 11.74 -34.13 15.48
N LYS A 267 11.24 -32.97 15.93
CA LYS A 267 9.85 -32.56 15.68
C LYS A 267 9.57 -32.42 14.18
N LEU A 268 10.43 -31.72 13.44
CA LEU A 268 10.24 -31.54 11.99
C LEU A 268 10.23 -32.86 11.22
N MET A 269 10.97 -33.88 11.69
CA MET A 269 10.97 -35.23 11.10
C MET A 269 9.72 -36.06 11.43
N GLN A 270 8.93 -35.69 12.44
CA GLN A 270 7.69 -36.40 12.79
C GLN A 270 6.46 -35.88 12.03
N TYR A 271 6.55 -34.72 11.39
CA TYR A 271 5.47 -34.09 10.62
C TYR A 271 5.66 -34.19 9.09
N ASN A 272 6.72 -34.85 8.63
CA ASN A 272 6.99 -35.19 7.23
C ASN A 272 6.94 -36.72 7.06
#